data_AF-B8FDB5-F1
#
_entry.id   AF-B8FDB5-F1
#
_cell.length_a   1.000
_cell.length_b   1.000
_cell.length_c   1.000
_cell.angle_alpha   90.00
_cell.angle_beta   90.00
_cell.angle_gamma   90.00
#
_symmetry.space_group_name_H-M   'P 1'
#
loop_
_entity.id
_entity.type
_entity.pdbx_description
1 polymer ?
#
loop_
_entity_poly.entity_id
_entity_poly.type
_entity_poly.pdbx_seq_one_letter_code
_entity_poly.pdbx_strand_id
1 'polypeptide(L)'
;MNQGKNMLKQSIITVAAGALILAVVLLWAPERLHRTVAVICFSICAAGFLAAACVYFFTPKFLSYHQQASGLDWEELSPQFQGMILSALRIVAGGFFCSSSAVIILLAIPYRQGLAWAAPAIFVIYNFMAVPALYGTYIVAARTPANPPFVPVILAITLSSMGLILSL
;
A
#
# COMPACT_ATOMS: atom_id res chain seq x y z
N MET A 1 -12.84 3.70 20.20
CA MET A 1 -11.64 2.82 20.20
C MET A 1 -11.85 1.44 19.56
N ASN A 2 -13.07 0.87 19.54
CA ASN A 2 -13.30 -0.47 18.96
C ASN A 2 -13.42 -0.50 17.42
N GLN A 3 -13.85 0.59 16.77
CA GLN A 3 -14.08 0.64 15.32
C GLN A 3 -12.79 0.37 14.51
N GLY A 4 -11.72 1.15 14.72
CA GLY A 4 -10.45 0.93 14.02
C GLY A 4 -9.87 -0.49 14.19
N LYS A 5 -9.99 -1.08 15.38
CA LYS A 5 -9.59 -2.48 15.63
C LYS A 5 -10.43 -3.47 14.82
N ASN A 6 -11.74 -3.29 14.77
CA ASN A 6 -12.66 -4.15 14.03
C ASN A 6 -12.41 -4.07 12.52
N MET A 7 -12.20 -2.87 11.99
CA MET A 7 -11.91 -2.65 10.57
C MET A 7 -10.56 -3.25 10.15
N LEU A 8 -9.53 -3.05 10.97
CA LEU A 8 -8.22 -3.66 10.76
C LEU A 8 -8.35 -5.19 10.75
N LYS A 9 -9.01 -5.77 11.76
CA LYS A 9 -9.24 -7.22 11.85
C LYS A 9 -9.98 -7.76 10.63
N GLN A 10 -11.07 -7.10 10.21
CA GLN A 10 -11.85 -7.51 9.04
C GLN A 10 -11.00 -7.48 7.77
N SER A 11 -10.20 -6.43 7.58
CA SER A 11 -9.34 -6.27 6.41
C SER A 11 -8.22 -7.30 6.38
N ILE A 12 -7.64 -7.64 7.54
CA ILE A 12 -6.68 -8.76 7.68
C ILE A 12 -7.35 -10.06 7.26
N ILE A 13 -8.56 -10.36 7.75
CA ILE A 13 -9.28 -11.59 7.39
C ILE A 13 -9.53 -11.66 5.88
N THR A 14 -9.98 -10.56 5.27
CA THR A 14 -10.24 -10.48 3.82
C THR A 14 -9.00 -10.78 3.00
N VAL A 15 -7.84 -10.25 3.38
CA VAL A 15 -6.59 -10.46 2.63
C VAL A 15 -5.96 -11.83 2.94
N ALA A 16 -5.99 -12.27 4.21
CA ALA A 16 -5.36 -13.51 4.66
C ALA A 16 -5.98 -14.76 4.02
N ALA A 17 -7.30 -14.77 3.81
CA ALA A 17 -7.98 -15.90 3.19
C ALA A 17 -7.44 -16.19 1.77
N GLY A 18 -7.26 -15.15 0.94
CA GLY A 18 -6.69 -15.31 -0.40
C GLY A 18 -5.21 -15.68 -0.39
N ALA A 19 -4.42 -15.04 0.50
CA ALA A 19 -2.99 -15.31 0.61
C ALA A 19 -2.68 -16.74 1.07
N LEU A 20 -3.48 -17.29 1.99
CA LEU A 20 -3.30 -18.66 2.50
C LEU A 20 -3.57 -19.70 1.41
N ILE A 21 -4.64 -19.53 0.62
CA ILE A 21 -4.96 -20.44 -0.50
C ILE A 21 -3.80 -20.44 -1.51
N LEU A 22 -3.31 -19.26 -1.88
CA LEU A 22 -2.21 -19.14 -2.83
C LEU A 22 -0.92 -19.75 -2.28
N ALA A 23 -0.61 -19.54 -0.99
CA ALA A 23 0.56 -20.13 -0.35
C ALA A 23 0.52 -21.66 -0.37
N VAL A 24 -0.63 -22.27 -0.05
CA VAL A 24 -0.80 -23.73 -0.06
C VAL A 24 -0.59 -24.31 -1.46
N VAL A 25 -1.13 -23.65 -2.50
CA VAL A 25 -0.94 -24.07 -3.89
C VAL A 25 0.54 -24.02 -4.30
N LEU A 26 1.28 -23.03 -3.81
CA LEU A 26 2.68 -22.83 -4.20
C LEU A 26 3.67 -23.71 -3.42
N LEU A 27 3.29 -24.39 -2.33
CA LEU A 27 4.19 -25.28 -1.58
C LEU A 27 4.81 -26.40 -2.44
N TRP A 28 4.11 -26.82 -3.49
CA TRP A 28 4.52 -27.91 -4.38
C TRP A 28 4.90 -27.44 -5.78
N ALA A 29 4.95 -26.11 -5.98
CA ALA A 29 5.24 -25.52 -7.26
C ALA A 29 6.75 -25.53 -7.57
N PRO A 30 7.13 -25.60 -8.87
CA PRO A 30 8.54 -25.47 -9.26
C PRO A 30 9.04 -24.04 -9.05
N GLU A 31 10.35 -23.88 -8.82
CA GLU A 31 11.00 -22.57 -8.56
C GLU A 31 10.71 -21.51 -9.63
N ARG A 32 10.58 -21.92 -10.90
CA ARG A 32 10.21 -21.01 -12.00
C ARG A 32 8.84 -20.36 -11.77
N LEU A 33 7.89 -21.11 -11.20
CA LEU A 33 6.58 -20.57 -10.86
C LEU A 33 6.67 -19.63 -9.66
N HIS A 34 7.47 -19.94 -8.63
CA HIS A 34 7.69 -19.05 -7.49
C HIS A 34 8.24 -17.69 -7.93
N ARG A 35 9.28 -17.67 -8.76
CA ARG A 35 9.86 -16.44 -9.29
C ARG A 35 8.86 -15.63 -10.12
N THR A 36 8.02 -16.31 -10.91
CA THR A 36 6.98 -15.66 -11.70
C THR A 36 5.92 -15.01 -10.79
N VAL A 37 5.45 -15.75 -9.79
CA VAL A 37 4.48 -15.23 -8.82
C VAL A 37 5.07 -14.09 -7.99
N ALA A 38 6.34 -14.16 -7.60
CA ALA A 38 7.02 -13.08 -6.89
C ALA A 38 7.04 -11.78 -7.71
N VAL A 39 7.38 -11.85 -9.00
CA VAL A 39 7.32 -10.71 -9.91
C VAL A 39 5.90 -10.16 -10.02
N ILE A 40 4.89 -11.02 -10.11
CA ILE A 40 3.48 -10.61 -10.16
C ILE A 40 3.10 -9.88 -8.86
N CYS A 41 3.42 -10.43 -7.69
CA CYS A 41 3.15 -9.81 -6.39
C CYS A 41 3.77 -8.41 -6.29
N PHE A 42 5.06 -8.28 -6.61
CA PHE A 42 5.72 -6.98 -6.59
C PHE A 42 5.15 -6.01 -7.64
N SER A 43 4.82 -6.50 -8.84
CA SER A 43 4.24 -5.66 -9.90
C SER A 43 2.85 -5.13 -9.54
N ILE A 44 2.01 -5.93 -8.87
CA ILE A 44 0.72 -5.48 -8.35
C ILE A 44 0.91 -4.38 -7.30
N CYS A 45 1.91 -4.51 -6.40
CA CYS A 45 2.25 -3.45 -5.45
C CYS A 45 2.70 -2.16 -6.16
N ALA A 46 3.52 -2.27 -7.22
CA ALA A 46 3.96 -1.10 -7.99
C ALA A 46 2.76 -0.41 -8.63
N ALA A 47 1.89 -1.16 -9.30
CA ALA A 47 0.68 -0.62 -9.92
C ALA A 47 -0.23 0.06 -8.88
N GLY A 48 -0.43 -0.55 -7.71
CA GLY A 48 -1.24 0.02 -6.63
C GLY A 48 -0.65 1.32 -6.07
N PHE A 49 0.66 1.38 -5.86
CA PHE A 49 1.33 2.58 -5.39
C PHE A 49 1.31 3.68 -6.45
N LEU A 50 1.53 3.35 -7.72
CA LEU A 50 1.44 4.32 -8.81
C LEU A 50 0.02 4.88 -8.93
N ALA A 51 -1.01 4.04 -8.82
CA ALA A 51 -2.40 4.47 -8.80
C ALA A 51 -2.69 5.41 -7.61
N ALA A 52 -2.23 5.06 -6.40
CA ALA A 52 -2.37 5.90 -5.22
C ALA A 52 -1.64 7.25 -5.39
N ALA A 53 -0.43 7.25 -5.98
CA ALA A 53 0.29 8.46 -6.30
C ALA A 53 -0.51 9.36 -7.24
N CYS A 54 -1.07 8.82 -8.33
CA CYS A 54 -1.91 9.59 -9.23
C CYS A 54 -3.13 10.18 -8.52
N VAL A 55 -3.87 9.38 -7.74
CA VAL A 55 -5.05 9.87 -7.01
C VAL A 55 -4.67 11.01 -6.06
N TYR A 56 -3.62 10.84 -5.27
CA TYR A 56 -3.26 11.82 -4.24
C TYR A 56 -2.61 13.08 -4.83
N PHE A 57 -1.94 12.96 -5.97
CA PHE A 57 -1.33 14.10 -6.65
C PHE A 57 -2.37 14.98 -7.35
N PHE A 58 -3.32 14.35 -8.05
CA PHE A 58 -4.27 15.07 -8.92
C PHE A 58 -5.60 15.41 -8.23
N THR A 59 -5.87 14.90 -7.03
CA THR A 59 -7.12 15.25 -6.34
C THR A 59 -7.15 16.75 -6.01
N PRO A 60 -8.22 17.47 -6.39
CA PRO A 60 -8.34 18.91 -6.14
C PRO A 60 -8.78 19.24 -4.71
N LYS A 61 -9.29 18.24 -3.98
CA LYS A 61 -9.78 18.33 -2.60
C LYS A 61 -9.43 17.08 -1.81
N PHE A 62 -9.63 17.11 -0.49
CA PHE A 62 -9.47 15.89 0.31
C PHE A 62 -10.43 14.78 -0.16
N LEU A 63 -10.06 13.52 0.11
CA LEU A 63 -10.90 12.36 -0.21
C LEU A 63 -12.08 12.21 0.77
N SER A 64 -13.11 11.47 0.38
CA SER A 64 -14.36 11.29 1.16
C SER A 64 -14.15 10.85 2.61
N TYR A 65 -13.17 9.98 2.89
CA TYR A 65 -12.87 9.58 4.26
C TYR A 65 -12.30 10.73 5.12
N HIS A 66 -11.63 11.72 4.52
CA HIS A 66 -11.17 12.91 5.24
C HIS A 66 -12.35 13.84 5.59
N GLN A 67 -13.35 13.93 4.73
CA GLN A 67 -14.62 14.61 5.02
C GLN A 67 -15.28 13.99 6.25
N GLN A 68 -15.43 12.66 6.24
CA GLN A 68 -15.99 11.91 7.38
C GLN A 68 -15.13 12.07 8.65
N ALA A 69 -13.81 12.18 8.50
CA ALA A 69 -12.90 12.31 9.62
C ALA A 69 -12.96 13.69 10.27
N SER A 70 -13.10 14.74 9.46
CA SER A 70 -13.15 16.13 9.91
C SER A 70 -14.56 16.59 10.29
N GLY A 71 -15.59 15.98 9.71
CA GLY A 71 -16.98 16.40 9.84
C GLY A 71 -17.30 17.70 9.08
N LEU A 72 -16.41 18.15 8.20
CA LEU A 72 -16.55 19.39 7.43
C LEU A 72 -16.53 19.08 5.94
N ASP A 73 -17.28 19.86 5.17
CA ASP A 73 -17.17 19.92 3.73
C ASP A 73 -15.90 20.65 3.30
N TRP A 74 -15.43 20.40 2.08
CA TRP A 74 -14.18 21.00 1.58
C TRP A 74 -14.25 22.53 1.58
N GLU A 75 -15.42 23.06 1.24
CA GLU A 75 -15.72 24.48 1.10
C GLU A 75 -15.84 25.19 2.46
N GLU A 76 -16.02 24.44 3.55
CA GLU A 76 -16.07 24.98 4.92
C GLU A 76 -14.66 25.19 5.52
N LEU A 77 -13.62 24.60 4.90
CA LEU A 77 -12.25 24.82 5.31
C LEU A 77 -11.73 26.18 4.84
N SER A 78 -10.91 26.83 5.67
CA SER A 78 -10.19 28.03 5.22
C SER A 78 -9.23 27.70 4.08
N PRO A 79 -8.97 28.64 3.16
CA PRO A 79 -8.02 28.44 2.06
C PRO A 79 -6.62 27.99 2.53
N GLN A 80 -6.18 28.43 3.71
CA GLN A 80 -4.90 28.03 4.30
C GLN A 80 -4.90 26.55 4.69
N PHE A 81 -5.99 26.06 5.31
CA PHE A 81 -6.11 24.64 5.65
C PHE A 81 -6.26 23.76 4.40
N GLN A 82 -7.01 24.22 3.40
CA GLN A 82 -7.10 23.54 2.10
C GLN A 82 -5.71 23.36 1.47
N GLY A 83 -4.91 24.44 1.42
CA GLY A 83 -3.54 24.40 0.90
C GLY A 83 -2.62 23.45 1.67
N MET A 84 -2.73 23.41 3.00
CA MET A 84 -1.94 22.51 3.84
C MET A 84 -2.28 21.04 3.57
N ILE A 85 -3.57 20.69 3.49
CA ILE A 85 -4.01 19.31 3.21
C ILE A 85 -3.58 18.88 1.81
N LEU A 86 -3.78 19.74 0.81
CA LEU A 86 -3.35 19.48 -0.57
C LEU A 86 -1.84 19.27 -0.69
N SER A 87 -1.06 20.03 0.07
CA SER A 87 0.40 19.87 0.14
C SER A 87 0.78 18.52 0.76
N ALA A 88 0.12 18.14 1.86
CA ALA A 88 0.34 16.83 2.49
C ALA A 88 0.01 15.66 1.53
N LEU A 89 -1.10 15.74 0.80
CA LEU A 89 -1.47 14.72 -0.20
C LEU A 89 -0.42 14.61 -1.32
N ARG A 90 0.11 15.74 -1.81
CA ARG A 90 1.17 15.74 -2.84
C ARG A 90 2.48 15.14 -2.35
N ILE A 91 2.87 15.41 -1.10
CA ILE A 91 4.06 14.81 -0.49
C ILE A 91 3.89 13.29 -0.37
N VAL A 92 2.74 12.83 0.10
CA VAL A 92 2.43 11.39 0.20
C VAL A 92 2.40 10.75 -1.20
N ALA A 93 1.84 11.43 -2.19
CA ALA A 93 1.89 10.99 -3.59
C ALA A 93 3.32 10.83 -4.09
N GLY A 94 4.22 11.76 -3.76
CA GLY A 94 5.64 11.66 -4.08
C GLY A 94 6.30 10.41 -3.48
N GLY A 95 5.98 10.08 -2.22
CA GLY A 95 6.44 8.84 -1.58
C GLY A 95 6.01 7.58 -2.33
N PHE A 96 4.71 7.49 -2.68
CA PHE A 96 4.20 6.37 -3.46
C PHE A 96 4.82 6.27 -4.86
N PHE A 97 4.98 7.41 -5.54
CA PHE A 97 5.58 7.48 -6.88
C PHE A 97 7.06 7.04 -6.85
N CYS A 98 7.84 7.53 -5.89
CA CYS A 98 9.24 7.15 -5.71
C CYS A 98 9.38 5.66 -5.40
N SER A 99 8.61 5.13 -4.45
CA SER A 99 8.63 3.70 -4.12
C SER A 99 8.26 2.83 -5.32
N SER A 100 7.20 3.18 -6.06
CA SER A 100 6.80 2.43 -7.25
C SER A 100 7.88 2.47 -8.35
N SER A 101 8.42 3.65 -8.64
CA SER A 101 9.45 3.81 -9.68
C SER A 101 10.72 3.06 -9.33
N ALA A 102 11.17 3.14 -8.08
CA ALA A 102 12.32 2.38 -7.59
C ALA A 102 12.10 0.87 -7.75
N VAL A 103 10.93 0.36 -7.37
CA VAL A 103 10.65 -1.08 -7.52
C VAL A 103 10.56 -1.50 -8.97
N ILE A 104 9.97 -0.70 -9.86
CA ILE A 104 9.95 -1.01 -11.30
C ILE A 104 11.38 -1.17 -11.83
N ILE A 105 12.30 -0.26 -11.45
CA ILE A 105 13.71 -0.34 -11.83
C ILE A 105 14.37 -1.58 -11.24
N LEU A 106 14.15 -1.87 -9.95
CA LEU A 106 14.71 -3.04 -9.28
C LEU A 106 14.21 -4.37 -9.87
N LEU A 107 12.93 -4.44 -10.24
CA LEU A 107 12.37 -5.59 -10.94
C LEU A 107 12.95 -5.73 -12.35
N ALA A 108 13.09 -4.63 -13.09
CA ALA A 108 13.52 -4.64 -14.48
C ALA A 108 15.01 -4.98 -14.66
N ILE A 109 15.86 -4.63 -13.69
CA ILE A 109 17.32 -4.76 -13.81
C ILE A 109 17.88 -5.79 -12.82
N PRO A 110 18.12 -5.48 -11.53
CA PRO A 110 18.85 -6.37 -10.63
C PRO A 110 18.09 -7.67 -10.31
N TYR A 111 16.76 -7.62 -10.21
CA TYR A 111 15.97 -8.83 -9.97
C TYR A 111 15.99 -9.79 -11.17
N ARG A 112 15.94 -9.26 -12.40
CA ARG A 112 16.08 -10.07 -13.62
C ARG A 112 17.46 -10.69 -13.74
N GLN A 113 18.50 -9.97 -13.34
CA GLN A 113 19.89 -10.44 -13.26
C GLN A 113 20.13 -11.49 -12.16
N GLY A 114 19.14 -11.75 -11.29
CA GLY A 114 19.28 -12.74 -10.21
C GLY A 114 20.12 -12.24 -9.04
N LEU A 115 20.25 -10.93 -8.85
CA LEU A 115 20.98 -10.38 -7.71
C LEU A 115 20.18 -10.61 -6.42
N ALA A 116 20.77 -11.35 -5.48
CA ALA A 116 20.11 -11.80 -4.24
C ALA A 116 19.59 -10.65 -3.34
N TRP A 117 20.18 -9.46 -3.44
CA TRP A 117 19.75 -8.30 -2.65
C TRP A 117 18.51 -7.60 -3.21
N ALA A 118 18.11 -7.88 -4.46
CA ALA A 118 17.02 -7.16 -5.12
C ALA A 118 15.66 -7.38 -4.44
N ALA A 119 15.32 -8.63 -4.09
CA ALA A 119 14.03 -8.93 -3.45
C ALA A 119 13.92 -8.34 -2.03
N PRO A 120 14.93 -8.46 -1.14
CA PRO A 120 14.94 -7.74 0.13
C PRO A 120 14.82 -6.21 -0.03
N ALA A 121 15.51 -5.61 -1.00
CA ALA A 121 15.42 -4.16 -1.23
C ALA A 121 14.02 -3.73 -1.66
N ILE A 122 13.38 -4.47 -2.57
CA ILE A 122 11.99 -4.23 -2.99
C ILE A 122 11.03 -4.31 -1.79
N PHE A 123 11.17 -5.36 -0.97
CA PHE A 123 10.36 -5.53 0.23
C PHE A 123 10.49 -4.35 1.20
N VAL A 124 11.72 -3.90 1.48
CA VAL A 124 11.99 -2.77 2.38
C VAL A 124 11.37 -1.49 1.83
N ILE A 125 11.54 -1.19 0.54
CA ILE A 125 11.00 0.02 -0.09
C ILE A 125 9.47 0.08 0.02
N TYR A 126 8.78 -1.03 -0.22
CA TYR A 126 7.32 -1.06 -0.06
C TYR A 126 6.89 -0.88 1.38
N ASN A 127 7.48 -1.62 2.32
CA ASN A 127 7.05 -1.58 3.71
C ASN A 127 7.41 -0.28 4.40
N PHE A 128 8.47 0.40 3.96
CA PHE A 128 8.80 1.74 4.43
C PHE A 128 7.69 2.76 4.15
N MET A 129 6.92 2.58 3.06
CA MET A 129 5.74 3.41 2.79
C MET A 129 4.44 2.81 3.33
N ALA A 130 4.25 1.49 3.22
CA ALA A 130 2.99 0.85 3.59
C ALA A 130 2.75 0.86 5.11
N VAL A 131 3.79 0.68 5.93
CA VAL A 131 3.64 0.63 7.39
C VAL A 131 3.20 1.99 7.97
N PRO A 132 3.85 3.12 7.64
CA PRO A 132 3.35 4.44 8.06
C PRO A 132 1.95 4.74 7.54
N ALA A 133 1.64 4.35 6.29
CA ALA A 133 0.29 4.51 5.74
C ALA A 133 -0.76 3.71 6.52
N LEU A 134 -0.43 2.48 6.94
CA LEU A 134 -1.31 1.65 7.77
C LEU A 134 -1.52 2.29 9.13
N TYR A 135 -0.46 2.82 9.74
CA TYR A 135 -0.54 3.53 11.02
C TYR A 135 -1.42 4.77 10.95
N GLY A 136 -1.26 5.60 9.91
CA GLY A 136 -2.12 6.77 9.67
C GLY A 136 -3.59 6.38 9.48
N THR A 137 -3.84 5.35 8.65
CA THR A 137 -5.18 4.77 8.44
C THR A 137 -5.81 4.30 9.76
N TYR A 138 -5.02 3.61 10.59
CA TYR A 138 -5.45 3.15 11.91
C TYR A 138 -5.81 4.31 12.84
N ILE A 139 -4.98 5.35 12.92
CA ILE A 139 -5.28 6.52 13.76
C ILE A 139 -6.60 7.18 13.36
N VAL A 140 -6.80 7.41 12.06
CA VAL A 140 -8.04 8.02 11.55
C VAL A 140 -9.25 7.19 11.95
N ALA A 141 -9.22 5.88 11.72
CA ALA A 141 -10.32 4.98 12.08
C ALA A 141 -10.52 4.81 13.60
N ALA A 142 -9.47 5.02 14.41
CA ALA A 142 -9.55 4.90 15.85
C ALA A 142 -10.14 6.14 16.53
N ARG A 143 -10.01 7.31 15.89
CA ARG A 143 -10.33 8.62 16.47
C ARG A 143 -11.49 9.34 15.79
N THR A 144 -11.98 8.84 14.67
CA THR A 144 -13.03 9.48 13.87
C THR A 144 -14.03 8.42 13.37
N PRO A 145 -15.25 8.81 12.95
CA PRO A 145 -16.22 7.87 12.38
C PRO A 145 -15.87 7.42 10.95
N ALA A 146 -14.80 7.97 10.36
CA ALA A 146 -14.43 7.71 8.98
C ALA A 146 -14.13 6.24 8.68
N ASN A 147 -14.31 5.89 7.41
CA ASN A 147 -13.96 4.58 6.85
C ASN A 147 -12.74 4.68 5.91
N PRO A 148 -11.50 4.74 6.45
CA PRO A 148 -10.30 4.86 5.63
C PRO A 148 -9.91 3.50 4.98
N PRO A 149 -9.16 3.51 3.86
CA PRO A 149 -8.95 2.33 3.03
C PRO A 149 -7.86 1.39 3.59
N PHE A 150 -8.22 0.48 4.50
CA PHE A 150 -7.28 -0.52 5.05
C PHE A 150 -6.85 -1.59 4.03
N VAL A 151 -7.80 -2.08 3.22
CA VAL A 151 -7.57 -3.24 2.34
C VAL A 151 -6.40 -3.04 1.39
N PRO A 152 -6.27 -1.92 0.65
CA PRO A 152 -5.14 -1.72 -0.26
C PRO A 152 -3.78 -1.72 0.45
N VAL A 153 -3.71 -1.16 1.67
CA VAL A 153 -2.46 -1.08 2.43
C VAL A 153 -2.03 -2.46 2.95
N ILE A 154 -2.97 -3.22 3.51
CA ILE A 154 -2.70 -4.58 4.00
C ILE A 154 -2.36 -5.50 2.84
N LEU A 155 -3.07 -5.38 1.71
CA LEU A 155 -2.78 -6.13 0.50
C LEU A 155 -1.35 -5.86 -0.01
N ALA A 156 -0.91 -4.60 -0.02
CA ALA A 156 0.46 -4.25 -0.41
C ALA A 156 1.51 -4.89 0.51
N ILE A 157 1.28 -4.88 1.83
CA ILE A 157 2.16 -5.54 2.80
C ILE A 157 2.19 -7.04 2.53
N THR A 158 1.03 -7.69 2.44
CA THR A 158 0.93 -9.14 2.19
C THR A 158 1.61 -9.54 0.88
N LEU A 159 1.32 -8.86 -0.23
CA LEU A 159 1.92 -9.16 -1.52
C LEU A 159 3.43 -8.92 -1.51
N SER A 160 3.93 -7.85 -0.88
CA SER A 160 5.37 -7.62 -0.77
C SER A 160 6.07 -8.71 0.05
N SER A 161 5.46 -9.17 1.14
CA SER A 161 5.98 -10.28 1.96
C SER A 161 5.99 -11.60 1.18
N MET A 162 4.91 -11.90 0.45
CA MET A 162 4.84 -13.09 -0.40
C MET A 162 5.89 -13.03 -1.51
N GLY A 163 6.05 -11.88 -2.16
CA GLY A 163 7.08 -11.68 -3.18
C GLY A 163 8.48 -11.91 -2.64
N LEU A 164 8.77 -11.48 -1.41
CA LEU A 164 10.04 -11.76 -0.75
C LEU A 164 10.22 -13.26 -0.50
N ILE A 165 9.24 -13.91 0.17
CA ILE A 165 9.31 -15.33 0.53
C ILE A 165 9.50 -16.21 -0.71
N LEU A 166 8.80 -15.91 -1.81
CA LEU A 166 8.89 -16.66 -3.07
C LEU A 166 10.16 -16.36 -3.89
N SER A 167 10.95 -15.36 -3.49
CA SER A 167 12.22 -15.00 -4.13
C SER A 167 13.44 -15.52 -3.38
N LEU A 168 13.25 -16.06 -2.18
CA LEU A 168 14.28 -16.67 -1.33
C LEU A 168 14.26 -18.19 -1.49
#